data_AF-A0A943G2G5-F1
#
_entry.id   AF-A0A943G2G5-F1
#
_cell.length_a   1.000
_cell.length_b   1.000
_cell.length_c   1.000
_cell.angle_alpha   90.00
_cell.angle_beta   90.00
_cell.angle_gamma   90.00
#
_symmetry.space_group_name_H-M   'P 1'
#
loop_
_entity.id
_entity.type
_entity.pdbx_description
1 polymer ?
#
loop_
_entity_poly.entity_id
_entity_poly.type
_entity_poly.pdbx_seq_one_letter_code
_entity_poly.pdbx_strand_id
1 'polypeptide(L)'
;MNDIDIKNKRILLFDFDGTLIETASGNTFATDLTDMRIKMDVVNKALDLMQENGVKVFAIVSNQGGVEAGFVSGADIEAKIEYVLRSVHDLAVKRGIRGVLYEKRLCYSNDEQDPMRKPNTGMIDDILMKCKDTVMRGMNFSQLKGCSLMVGDASGLPGQFSDSDKVCAEKAGVDYMDVIQFLGKDLDLEYVLSKEHTSEGIVILNNDHIYILENPYGVGLNIKITLKDFYKIETDDGKTATVDDVLNIRIDKDQNFNLYSDVIKIETLKDGSIKYTSLYHESKENSDSLS
;
A
#
# COMPACT_ATOMS: atom_id res chain seq x y z
N MET A 1 2.40 7.15 12.68
CA MET A 1 3.51 6.26 12.28
C MET A 1 4.80 6.81 12.86
N ASN A 2 5.67 5.96 13.40
CA ASN A 2 7.02 6.38 13.76
C ASN A 2 7.73 6.81 12.48
N ASP A 3 8.39 7.97 12.49
CA ASP A 3 9.24 8.38 11.36
C ASP A 3 10.35 7.33 11.19
N ILE A 4 10.22 6.48 10.18
CA ILE A 4 11.27 5.52 9.83
C ILE A 4 12.41 6.31 9.21
N ASP A 5 13.56 6.32 9.89
CA ASP A 5 14.79 6.90 9.34
C ASP A 5 15.35 5.98 8.24
N ILE A 6 14.84 6.16 7.02
CA ILE A 6 15.23 5.35 5.86
C ILE A 6 16.72 5.47 5.53
N LYS A 7 17.41 6.52 5.98
CA LYS A 7 18.83 6.77 5.69
C LYS A 7 19.77 5.86 6.48
N ASN A 8 19.31 5.27 7.58
CA ASN A 8 20.10 4.32 8.37
C ASN A 8 19.96 2.86 7.91
N LYS A 9 19.13 2.60 6.90
CA LYS A 9 18.85 1.24 6.42
C LYS A 9 20.00 0.70 5.60
N ARG A 10 20.46 -0.49 5.95
CA ARG A 10 21.61 -1.19 5.34
C ARG A 10 21.26 -2.62 4.92
N ILE A 11 20.13 -3.15 5.39
CA ILE A 11 19.58 -4.45 5.02
C ILE A 11 18.18 -4.18 4.48
N LEU A 12 17.96 -4.47 3.19
CA LEU A 12 16.66 -4.35 2.55
C LEU A 12 16.10 -5.75 2.33
N LEU A 13 14.91 -5.99 2.89
CA LEU A 13 14.16 -7.23 2.78
C LEU A 13 12.91 -6.92 1.97
N PHE A 14 12.63 -7.68 0.92
CA PHE A 14 11.48 -7.46 0.06
C PHE A 14 10.60 -8.70 0.02
N ASP A 15 9.29 -8.51 0.09
CA ASP A 15 8.39 -9.50 -0.50
C ASP A 15 8.60 -9.59 -2.03
N PHE A 16 8.06 -10.62 -2.66
CA PHE A 16 8.22 -10.88 -4.08
C PHE A 16 6.98 -10.52 -4.90
N ASP A 17 5.91 -11.30 -4.80
CA ASP A 17 4.71 -11.19 -5.63
C ASP A 17 3.83 -10.04 -5.12
N GLY A 18 3.64 -9.00 -5.93
CA GLY A 18 2.95 -7.76 -5.54
C GLY A 18 3.91 -6.63 -5.13
N THR A 19 5.14 -6.99 -4.73
CA THR A 19 6.17 -6.04 -4.31
C THR A 19 7.28 -5.80 -5.34
N LEU A 20 8.11 -6.80 -5.63
CA LEU A 20 9.19 -6.68 -6.64
C LEU A 20 8.71 -6.98 -8.05
N ILE A 21 7.64 -7.75 -8.15
CA ILE A 21 7.03 -8.15 -9.42
C ILE A 21 5.51 -8.04 -9.33
N GLU A 22 4.89 -8.05 -10.49
CA GLU A 22 3.45 -8.20 -10.66
C GLU A 22 3.19 -9.12 -11.86
N THR A 23 1.96 -9.59 -12.01
CA THR A 23 1.56 -10.33 -13.22
C THR A 23 1.49 -9.35 -14.39
N ALA A 24 2.02 -9.76 -15.54
CA ALA A 24 1.92 -8.96 -16.77
C ALA A 24 0.47 -8.95 -17.29
N SER A 25 -0.30 -9.99 -16.97
CA SER A 25 -1.71 -10.15 -17.29
C SER A 25 -2.64 -9.27 -16.44
N GLY A 26 -2.19 -8.82 -15.26
CA GLY A 26 -3.02 -8.15 -14.26
C GLY A 26 -3.89 -9.09 -13.41
N ASN A 27 -3.75 -10.40 -13.59
CA ASN A 27 -4.44 -11.38 -12.76
C ASN A 27 -3.83 -11.45 -11.35
N THR A 28 -4.63 -11.89 -10.36
CA THR A 28 -4.13 -12.13 -9.00
C THR A 28 -3.06 -13.22 -8.95
N PHE A 29 -3.18 -14.25 -9.80
CA PHE A 29 -2.22 -15.34 -9.91
C PHE A 29 -1.64 -15.40 -11.33
N ALA A 30 -0.34 -15.69 -11.44
CA ALA A 30 0.34 -15.82 -12.72
C ALA A 30 -0.25 -16.97 -13.55
N THR A 31 -0.47 -16.74 -14.85
CA THR A 31 -0.99 -17.79 -15.75
C THR A 31 0.07 -18.81 -16.14
N ASP A 32 1.32 -18.36 -16.23
CA ASP A 32 2.50 -19.18 -16.52
C ASP A 32 3.79 -18.47 -16.06
N LEU A 33 4.95 -19.10 -16.30
CA LEU A 33 6.26 -18.57 -15.93
C LEU A 33 6.60 -17.20 -16.53
N THR A 34 6.04 -16.87 -17.68
CA THR A 34 6.28 -15.62 -18.41
C THR A 34 5.34 -14.50 -17.97
N ASP A 35 4.29 -14.82 -17.20
CA ASP A 35 3.33 -13.85 -16.66
C ASP A 35 3.92 -13.12 -15.44
N MET A 36 4.94 -12.31 -15.72
CA MET A 36 5.66 -11.52 -14.74
C MET A 36 6.19 -10.24 -15.38
N ARG A 37 6.03 -9.14 -14.66
CA ARG A 37 6.73 -7.87 -14.90
C ARG A 37 7.49 -7.47 -13.63
N ILE A 38 8.74 -7.07 -13.79
CA ILE A 38 9.51 -6.46 -12.69
C ILE A 38 8.99 -5.05 -12.45
N LYS A 39 8.67 -4.73 -11.19
CA LYS A 39 8.30 -3.38 -10.75
C LYS A 39 9.55 -2.51 -10.68
N MET A 40 9.92 -1.95 -11.83
CA MET A 40 11.17 -1.21 -12.02
C MET A 40 11.24 0.06 -11.17
N ASP A 41 10.12 0.65 -10.78
CA ASP A 41 10.08 1.76 -9.82
C ASP A 41 10.58 1.33 -8.43
N VAL A 42 10.13 0.18 -7.94
CA VAL A 42 10.59 -0.41 -6.67
C VAL A 42 12.07 -0.77 -6.75
N VAL A 43 12.50 -1.42 -7.84
CA VAL A 43 13.91 -1.75 -8.06
C VAL A 43 14.78 -0.50 -8.11
N ASN A 44 14.37 0.54 -8.84
CA ASN A 44 15.14 1.78 -8.92
C ASN A 44 15.24 2.48 -7.56
N LYS A 45 14.14 2.55 -6.79
CA LYS A 45 14.16 3.12 -5.44
C LYS A 45 15.08 2.34 -4.49
N ALA A 46 15.08 1.01 -4.58
CA ALA A 46 16.01 0.17 -3.84
C ALA A 46 17.47 0.44 -4.24
N LEU A 47 17.76 0.58 -5.54
CA LEU A 47 19.09 0.92 -6.03
C LEU A 47 19.56 2.30 -5.56
N ASP A 48 18.67 3.29 -5.49
CA ASP A 48 18.97 4.62 -4.95
C ASP A 48 19.38 4.51 -3.48
N LEU A 49 18.59 3.81 -2.66
CA LEU A 49 18.94 3.54 -1.26
C LEU A 49 20.25 2.74 -1.14
N MET A 50 20.49 1.78 -2.03
CA MET A 50 21.74 1.01 -2.02
C MET A 50 22.96 1.90 -2.22
N GLN A 51 22.86 2.87 -3.11
CA GLN A 51 23.92 3.83 -3.39
C GLN A 51 24.08 4.87 -2.26
N GLU A 52 22.97 5.49 -1.83
CA GLU A 52 22.96 6.57 -0.84
C GLU A 52 23.35 6.09 0.56
N ASN A 53 22.82 4.93 0.96
CA ASN A 53 23.00 4.40 2.30
C ASN A 53 24.19 3.45 2.39
N GLY A 54 24.72 2.95 1.27
CA GLY A 54 25.73 1.88 1.29
C GLY A 54 25.16 0.57 1.86
N VAL A 55 23.97 0.19 1.37
CA VAL A 55 23.30 -1.07 1.71
C VAL A 55 24.25 -2.24 1.49
N LYS A 56 24.21 -3.21 2.39
CA LYS A 56 25.04 -4.42 2.37
C LYS A 56 24.27 -5.66 1.95
N VAL A 57 22.94 -5.64 2.09
CA VAL A 57 22.08 -6.79 1.78
C VAL A 57 20.82 -6.34 1.07
N PHE A 58 20.52 -7.02 -0.05
CA PHE A 58 19.23 -7.01 -0.73
C PHE A 58 18.70 -8.44 -0.68
N ALA A 59 17.58 -8.69 0.00
CA ALA A 59 17.06 -10.04 0.15
C ALA A 59 15.57 -10.12 -0.18
N ILE A 60 15.17 -11.28 -0.70
CA ILE A 60 13.77 -11.63 -0.93
C ILE A 60 13.28 -12.57 0.19
N VAL A 61 12.11 -12.28 0.75
CA VAL A 61 11.45 -13.04 1.81
C VAL A 61 10.02 -13.32 1.39
N SER A 62 9.73 -14.53 0.90
CA SER A 62 8.47 -14.79 0.20
C SER A 62 7.78 -16.10 0.60
N ASN A 63 6.45 -16.02 0.77
CA ASN A 63 5.58 -17.18 0.89
C ASN A 63 5.25 -17.68 -0.52
N GLN A 64 5.50 -18.96 -0.79
CA GLN A 64 5.36 -19.60 -2.10
C GLN A 64 4.49 -20.86 -1.98
N GLY A 65 3.35 -20.68 -1.29
CA GLY A 65 2.39 -21.75 -0.98
C GLY A 65 1.77 -22.45 -2.19
N GLY A 66 1.83 -21.80 -3.37
CA GLY A 66 1.42 -22.41 -4.64
C GLY A 66 2.25 -23.64 -5.02
N VAL A 67 3.47 -23.77 -4.48
CA VAL A 67 4.33 -24.94 -4.69
C VAL A 67 3.77 -26.17 -3.98
N GLU A 68 3.45 -26.07 -2.70
CA GLU A 68 2.84 -27.19 -1.95
C GLU A 68 1.43 -27.52 -2.45
N ALA A 69 0.67 -26.50 -2.88
CA ALA A 69 -0.64 -26.69 -3.49
C ALA A 69 -0.59 -27.33 -4.89
N GLY A 70 0.60 -27.47 -5.49
CA GLY A 70 0.79 -28.13 -6.79
C GLY A 70 0.45 -27.25 -8.00
N PHE A 71 0.29 -25.93 -7.83
CA PHE A 71 0.01 -24.99 -8.92
C PHE A 71 1.26 -24.61 -9.72
N VAL A 72 2.44 -24.66 -9.09
CA VAL A 72 3.72 -24.31 -9.70
C VAL A 72 4.83 -25.18 -9.13
N SER A 73 5.88 -25.45 -9.90
CA SER A 73 7.02 -26.20 -9.36
C SER A 73 7.98 -25.29 -8.57
N GLY A 74 8.67 -25.85 -7.57
CA GLY A 74 9.70 -25.10 -6.85
C GLY A 74 10.85 -24.63 -7.77
N ALA A 75 11.18 -25.40 -8.81
CA ALA A 75 12.21 -25.04 -9.78
C ALA A 75 11.82 -23.81 -10.61
N ASP A 76 10.55 -23.70 -10.97
CA ASP A 76 10.01 -22.57 -11.73
C ASP A 76 10.04 -21.28 -10.91
N ILE A 77 9.62 -21.35 -9.63
CA ILE A 77 9.71 -20.22 -8.70
C ILE A 77 11.17 -19.83 -8.43
N GLU A 78 12.05 -20.79 -8.21
CA GLU A 78 13.49 -20.56 -8.05
C GLU A 78 14.09 -19.79 -9.23
N ALA A 79 13.76 -20.20 -10.46
CA ALA A 79 14.22 -19.55 -11.68
C ALA A 79 13.70 -18.10 -11.79
N LYS A 80 12.42 -17.88 -11.48
CA LYS A 80 11.77 -16.56 -11.48
C LYS A 80 12.47 -15.60 -10.52
N ILE A 81 12.71 -16.04 -9.28
CA ILE A 81 13.36 -15.24 -8.25
C ILE A 81 14.83 -14.97 -8.58
N GLU A 82 15.54 -15.98 -9.08
CA GLU A 82 16.94 -15.82 -9.49
C GLU A 82 17.09 -14.82 -10.64
N TYR A 83 16.15 -14.84 -11.60
CA TYR A 83 16.12 -13.86 -12.68
C TYR A 83 15.98 -12.42 -12.16
N VAL A 84 15.10 -12.19 -11.18
CA VAL A 84 14.93 -10.87 -10.57
C VAL A 84 16.17 -10.44 -9.79
N LEU A 85 16.72 -11.31 -8.93
CA LEU A 85 17.95 -11.01 -8.19
C LEU A 85 19.11 -10.66 -9.12
N ARG A 86 19.28 -11.40 -10.22
CA ARG A 86 20.33 -11.13 -11.21
C ARG A 86 20.10 -9.82 -11.95
N SER A 87 18.85 -9.50 -12.28
CA SER A 87 18.48 -8.21 -12.89
C SER A 87 18.84 -7.04 -11.97
N VAL A 88 18.49 -7.13 -10.68
CA VAL A 88 18.85 -6.09 -9.68
C VAL A 88 20.38 -5.97 -9.55
N HIS A 89 21.09 -7.10 -9.45
CA HIS A 89 22.54 -7.11 -9.35
C HIS A 89 23.22 -6.48 -10.59
N ASP A 90 22.79 -6.82 -11.81
CA ASP A 90 23.32 -6.25 -13.05
C ASP A 90 23.14 -4.72 -13.08
N LEU A 91 21.95 -4.24 -12.72
CA LEU A 91 21.66 -2.80 -12.63
C LEU A 91 22.51 -2.10 -11.55
N ALA A 92 22.66 -2.72 -10.38
CA ALA A 92 23.52 -2.22 -9.32
C ALA A 92 24.98 -2.10 -9.80
N VAL A 93 25.47 -3.11 -10.51
CA VAL A 93 26.82 -3.11 -11.07
C VAL A 93 27.01 -1.97 -12.07
N LYS A 94 26.04 -1.74 -12.95
CA LYS A 94 26.02 -0.62 -13.91
C LYS A 94 26.00 0.75 -13.24
N ARG A 95 25.38 0.86 -12.05
CA ARG A 95 25.39 2.08 -11.22
C ARG A 95 26.65 2.26 -10.35
N GLY A 96 27.62 1.34 -10.45
CA GLY A 96 28.84 1.40 -9.63
C GLY A 96 28.68 0.87 -8.19
N ILE A 97 27.52 0.31 -7.86
CA ILE A 97 27.25 -0.27 -6.53
C ILE A 97 27.97 -1.64 -6.45
N ARG A 98 28.69 -1.89 -5.36
CA ARG A 98 29.52 -3.10 -5.16
C ARG A 98 29.42 -3.60 -3.73
N GLY A 99 29.72 -4.88 -3.52
CA GLY A 99 29.78 -5.47 -2.18
C GLY A 99 28.42 -5.62 -1.49
N VAL A 100 27.36 -5.77 -2.28
CA VAL A 100 26.02 -6.11 -1.80
C VAL A 100 25.83 -7.63 -1.90
N LEU A 101 25.34 -8.22 -0.82
CA LEU A 101 24.89 -9.61 -0.80
C LEU A 101 23.43 -9.69 -1.27
N TYR A 102 23.16 -10.57 -2.24
CA TYR A 102 21.82 -10.82 -2.76
C TYR A 102 21.34 -12.17 -2.23
N GLU A 103 20.23 -12.18 -1.47
CA GLU A 103 19.72 -13.38 -0.81
C GLU A 103 18.25 -13.65 -1.14
N LYS A 104 17.81 -14.88 -0.92
CA LYS A 104 16.40 -15.25 -0.90
C LYS A 104 16.11 -16.25 0.21
N ARG A 105 14.95 -16.15 0.82
CA ARG A 105 14.34 -17.19 1.66
C ARG A 105 12.89 -17.35 1.23
N LEU A 106 12.51 -18.60 1.01
CA LEU A 106 11.23 -19.01 0.45
C LEU A 106 10.60 -20.02 1.39
N CYS A 107 9.32 -19.87 1.68
CA CYS A 107 8.55 -20.88 2.37
C CYS A 107 7.53 -21.49 1.41
N TYR A 108 7.63 -22.79 1.15
CA TYR A 108 6.68 -23.50 0.29
C TYR A 108 5.46 -24.01 1.04
N SER A 109 5.52 -24.15 2.36
CA SER A 109 4.42 -24.69 3.15
C SER A 109 3.28 -23.67 3.34
N ASN A 110 2.06 -24.17 3.35
CA ASN A 110 0.86 -23.44 3.77
C ASN A 110 0.52 -23.62 5.24
N ASP A 111 1.30 -24.42 6.00
CA ASP A 111 1.14 -24.51 7.45
C ASP A 111 1.47 -23.16 8.10
N GLU A 112 0.48 -22.55 8.74
CA GLU A 112 0.62 -21.29 9.46
C GLU A 112 1.58 -21.38 10.65
N GLN A 113 1.86 -22.61 11.13
CA GLN A 113 2.83 -22.86 12.20
C GLN A 113 4.26 -23.04 11.68
N ASP A 114 4.49 -23.12 10.37
CA ASP A 114 5.84 -23.18 9.81
C ASP A 114 6.60 -21.90 10.20
N PRO A 115 7.73 -21.99 10.94
CA PRO A 115 8.51 -20.82 11.34
C PRO A 115 8.99 -19.96 10.17
N MET A 116 9.10 -20.56 8.98
CA MET A 116 9.52 -19.88 7.76
C MET A 116 8.35 -19.23 7.01
N ARG A 117 7.09 -19.56 7.31
CA ARG A 117 5.94 -18.94 6.65
C ARG A 117 5.60 -17.61 7.30
N LYS A 118 5.60 -16.51 6.55
CA LYS A 118 5.06 -15.23 7.05
C LYS A 118 3.60 -15.43 7.48
N PRO A 119 3.19 -14.95 8.67
CA PRO A 119 3.83 -13.89 9.44
C PRO A 119 4.88 -14.34 10.49
N ASN A 120 5.36 -15.58 10.48
CA ASN A 120 6.46 -16.01 11.33
C ASN A 120 7.81 -15.44 10.85
N THR A 121 8.79 -15.33 11.76
CA THR A 121 10.01 -14.51 11.55
C THR A 121 11.18 -15.28 10.97
N GLY A 122 11.08 -16.60 10.81
CA GLY A 122 12.22 -17.49 10.56
C GLY A 122 13.05 -17.11 9.33
N MET A 123 12.40 -16.68 8.25
CA MET A 123 13.11 -16.21 7.05
C MET A 123 13.94 -14.95 7.30
N ILE A 124 13.41 -13.99 8.05
CA ILE A 124 14.13 -12.76 8.42
C ILE A 124 15.27 -13.10 9.38
N ASP A 125 14.99 -13.89 10.41
CA ASP A 125 15.98 -14.27 11.42
C ASP A 125 17.18 -15.00 10.81
N ASP A 126 16.94 -15.90 9.85
CA ASP A 126 18.01 -16.59 9.13
C ASP A 126 18.86 -15.64 8.26
N ILE A 127 18.22 -14.68 7.58
CA ILE A 127 18.95 -13.63 6.84
C ILE A 127 19.79 -12.79 7.80
N LEU A 128 19.24 -12.34 8.93
CA LEU A 128 19.97 -11.54 9.92
C LEU A 128 21.15 -12.31 10.52
N MET A 129 20.97 -13.61 10.77
CA MET A 129 22.06 -14.50 11.22
C MET A 129 23.17 -14.57 10.17
N LYS A 130 22.82 -14.77 8.89
CA LYS A 130 23.81 -14.75 7.80
C LYS A 130 24.51 -13.39 7.67
N CYS A 131 23.79 -12.28 7.83
CA CYS A 131 24.37 -10.93 7.81
C CYS A 131 25.46 -10.78 8.86
N LYS A 132 25.15 -11.19 10.09
CA LYS A 132 26.06 -11.13 11.24
C LYS A 132 27.37 -11.88 10.98
N ASP A 133 27.29 -13.03 10.32
CA ASP A 133 28.45 -13.91 10.11
C ASP A 133 29.29 -13.51 8.88
N THR A 134 28.73 -12.71 7.97
CA THR A 134 29.35 -12.42 6.66
C THR A 134 29.68 -10.95 6.46
N VAL A 135 28.69 -10.13 6.10
CA VAL A 135 28.86 -8.76 5.59
C VAL A 135 28.75 -7.68 6.68
N MET A 136 28.21 -8.02 7.85
CA MET A 136 27.99 -7.12 8.98
C MET A 136 28.63 -7.65 10.28
N ARG A 137 29.83 -8.26 10.15
CA ARG A 137 30.57 -8.84 11.27
C ARG A 137 30.81 -7.81 12.37
N GLY A 138 30.51 -8.19 13.62
CA GLY A 138 30.66 -7.34 14.79
C GLY A 138 29.39 -6.59 15.20
N MET A 139 28.33 -6.60 14.38
CA MET A 139 27.01 -6.12 14.80
C MET A 139 26.28 -7.18 15.63
N ASN A 140 25.53 -6.73 16.64
CA ASN A 140 24.57 -7.56 17.36
C ASN A 140 23.19 -7.53 16.67
N PHE A 141 22.28 -8.42 17.07
CA PHE A 141 20.95 -8.50 16.44
C PHE A 141 20.12 -7.23 16.59
N SER A 142 20.24 -6.49 17.69
CA SER A 142 19.51 -5.23 17.86
C SER A 142 19.97 -4.18 16.85
N GLN A 143 21.28 -4.09 16.59
CA GLN A 143 21.83 -3.21 15.55
C GLN A 143 21.42 -3.66 14.14
N LEU A 144 21.46 -4.95 13.86
CA LEU A 144 21.02 -5.49 12.56
C LEU A 144 19.54 -5.18 12.32
N LYS A 145 18.68 -5.43 13.31
CA LYS A 145 17.26 -5.10 13.27
C LYS A 145 17.00 -3.62 13.04
N GLY A 146 17.70 -2.75 13.79
CA GLY A 146 17.57 -1.29 13.66
C GLY A 146 18.00 -0.72 12.31
N CYS A 147 18.89 -1.41 11.57
CA CYS A 147 19.28 -1.04 10.21
C CYS A 147 18.62 -1.88 9.12
N SER A 148 17.60 -2.68 9.46
CA SER A 148 16.81 -3.45 8.51
C SER A 148 15.50 -2.74 8.17
N LEU A 149 15.08 -2.89 6.92
CA LEU A 149 13.77 -2.47 6.43
C LEU A 149 13.17 -3.60 5.61
N MET A 150 11.97 -4.04 5.99
CA MET A 150 11.12 -4.89 5.17
C MET A 150 10.15 -4.04 4.35
N VAL A 151 10.03 -4.35 3.07
CA VAL A 151 9.08 -3.73 2.15
C VAL A 151 8.19 -4.83 1.58
N GLY A 152 6.88 -4.61 1.61
CA GLY A 152 5.89 -5.59 1.16
C GLY A 152 4.57 -4.95 0.76
N ASP A 153 3.69 -5.71 0.13
CA ASP A 153 2.32 -5.31 -0.21
C ASP A 153 1.26 -6.01 0.66
N ALA A 154 1.67 -6.88 1.59
CA ALA A 154 0.79 -7.41 2.61
C ALA A 154 0.88 -6.60 3.92
N SER A 155 0.31 -5.38 3.90
CA SER A 155 0.25 -4.46 5.04
C SER A 155 -1.03 -4.52 5.85
N GLY A 156 -2.07 -5.19 5.33
CA GLY A 156 -3.44 -5.11 5.86
C GLY A 156 -4.14 -3.79 5.50
N LEU A 157 -3.66 -3.07 4.49
CA LEU A 157 -4.37 -1.92 3.94
C LEU A 157 -5.59 -2.40 3.13
N PRO A 158 -6.60 -1.54 2.93
CA PRO A 158 -7.77 -1.93 2.15
C PRO A 158 -7.41 -2.45 0.75
N GLY A 159 -8.11 -3.49 0.29
CA GLY A 159 -7.83 -4.19 -0.97
C GLY A 159 -6.66 -5.18 -0.93
N GLN A 160 -5.81 -5.18 0.11
CA GLN A 160 -4.74 -6.14 0.25
C GLN A 160 -5.25 -7.47 0.81
N PHE A 161 -4.72 -8.57 0.29
CA PHE A 161 -5.17 -9.92 0.66
C PHE A 161 -4.78 -10.33 2.09
N SER A 162 -3.69 -9.77 2.63
CA SER A 162 -3.20 -10.09 3.98
C SER A 162 -2.37 -8.94 4.58
N ASP A 163 -1.96 -9.11 5.84
CA ASP A 163 -1.03 -8.25 6.57
C ASP A 163 0.30 -8.97 6.91
N SER A 164 0.56 -10.09 6.23
CA SER A 164 1.62 -11.03 6.64
C SER A 164 3.02 -10.46 6.59
N ASP A 165 3.30 -9.51 5.69
CA ASP A 165 4.60 -8.83 5.61
C ASP A 165 4.83 -7.92 6.80
N LYS A 166 3.85 -7.07 7.08
CA LYS A 166 3.88 -6.15 8.21
C LYS A 166 4.04 -6.91 9.52
N VAL A 167 3.20 -7.92 9.74
CA VAL A 167 3.23 -8.69 11.00
C VAL A 167 4.54 -9.48 11.12
N CYS A 168 5.10 -10.01 10.02
CA CYS A 168 6.42 -10.66 10.03
C CYS A 168 7.51 -9.69 10.47
N ALA A 169 7.55 -8.49 9.87
CA ALA A 169 8.53 -7.46 10.18
C ALA A 169 8.45 -7.00 11.64
N GLU A 170 7.23 -6.71 12.12
CA GLU A 170 6.98 -6.27 13.49
C GLU A 170 7.39 -7.34 14.50
N LYS A 171 7.05 -8.62 14.27
CA LYS A 171 7.48 -9.74 15.13
C LYS A 171 9.00 -9.92 15.11
N ALA A 172 9.64 -9.73 13.96
CA ALA A 172 11.10 -9.80 13.84
C ALA A 172 11.78 -8.59 14.49
N GLY A 173 11.05 -7.51 14.77
CA GLY A 173 11.54 -6.25 15.31
C GLY A 173 12.35 -5.45 14.28
N VAL A 174 12.03 -5.59 12.99
CA VAL A 174 12.60 -4.78 11.90
C VAL A 174 11.58 -3.73 11.47
N ASP A 175 12.03 -2.62 10.88
CA ASP A 175 11.12 -1.62 10.36
C ASP A 175 10.38 -2.16 9.13
N TYR A 176 9.16 -1.68 8.92
CA TYR A 176 8.29 -2.08 7.83
C TYR A 176 7.79 -0.86 7.04
N MET A 177 7.73 -0.98 5.72
CA MET A 177 7.03 -0.05 4.84
C MET A 177 6.17 -0.81 3.84
N ASP A 178 4.95 -0.33 3.63
CA ASP A 178 4.18 -0.76 2.47
C ASP A 178 4.89 -0.34 1.17
N VAL A 179 4.78 -1.13 0.11
CA VAL A 179 5.41 -0.84 -1.19
C VAL A 179 4.97 0.51 -1.77
N ILE A 180 3.73 0.94 -1.54
CA ILE A 180 3.21 2.24 -1.99
C ILE A 180 3.96 3.36 -1.26
N GLN A 181 4.07 3.24 0.06
CA GLN A 181 4.80 4.20 0.91
C GLN A 181 6.29 4.24 0.57
N PHE A 182 6.90 3.08 0.29
CA PHE A 182 8.30 2.97 -0.10
C PHE A 182 8.61 3.75 -1.38
N LEU A 183 7.66 3.78 -2.32
CA LEU A 183 7.74 4.55 -3.55
C LEU A 183 7.48 6.06 -3.35
N GLY A 184 7.09 6.47 -2.15
CA GLY A 184 6.64 7.84 -1.87
C GLY A 184 5.37 8.20 -2.63
N LYS A 185 4.59 7.17 -3.03
CA LYS A 185 3.24 7.37 -3.54
C LYS A 185 2.33 7.57 -2.33
N ASP A 186 1.41 8.49 -2.45
CA ASP A 186 0.28 8.51 -1.52
C ASP A 186 -0.50 7.19 -1.70
N LEU A 187 -1.19 6.74 -0.66
CA LEU A 187 -2.17 5.69 -0.87
C LEU A 187 -3.20 6.24 -1.87
N ASP A 188 -3.07 5.83 -3.13
CA ASP A 188 -4.11 5.99 -4.14
C ASP A 188 -5.26 5.09 -3.71
N LEU A 189 -6.07 5.62 -2.78
CA LEU A 189 -7.35 5.05 -2.43
C LEU A 189 -8.26 5.27 -3.66
N GLU A 190 -8.17 4.38 -4.64
CA GLU A 190 -9.09 4.37 -5.78
C GLU A 190 -10.49 4.04 -5.27
N TYR A 191 -11.34 5.05 -5.16
CA TYR A 191 -12.74 4.86 -4.78
C TYR A 191 -13.56 4.41 -5.99
N VAL A 192 -14.14 3.21 -5.94
CA VAL A 192 -15.18 2.78 -6.88
C VAL A 192 -16.55 3.16 -6.33
N LEU A 193 -17.07 4.31 -6.79
CA LEU A 193 -18.44 4.74 -6.48
C LEU A 193 -19.44 3.92 -7.33
N SER A 194 -20.12 2.96 -6.70
CA SER A 194 -21.22 2.23 -7.35
C SER A 194 -22.51 3.07 -7.33
N LYS A 195 -23.02 3.44 -8.51
CA LYS A 195 -24.31 4.15 -8.67
C LYS A 195 -25.48 3.22 -8.33
N GLU A 196 -26.24 3.53 -7.30
CA GLU A 196 -27.63 3.07 -7.16
C GLU A 196 -28.56 4.28 -7.10
N HIS A 197 -29.24 4.55 -8.22
CA HIS A 197 -30.10 5.71 -8.39
C HIS A 197 -31.41 5.56 -7.60
N THR A 198 -31.71 6.52 -6.73
CA THR A 198 -33.09 6.96 -6.51
C THR A 198 -33.13 8.47 -6.76
N SER A 199 -33.63 8.85 -7.93
CA SER A 199 -33.74 10.22 -8.50
C SER A 199 -32.47 10.85 -9.12
N GLU A 200 -32.67 11.45 -10.30
CA GLU A 200 -31.69 11.87 -11.31
C GLU A 200 -30.97 13.18 -10.95
N GLY A 201 -29.97 13.12 -10.06
CA GLY A 201 -28.96 14.19 -9.91
C GLY A 201 -27.68 13.83 -10.67
N ILE A 202 -27.16 14.73 -11.50
CA ILE A 202 -25.90 14.52 -12.21
C ILE A 202 -24.74 14.92 -11.28
N VAL A 203 -23.80 14.00 -11.06
CA VAL A 203 -22.63 14.18 -10.20
C VAL A 203 -21.36 14.08 -11.04
N ILE A 204 -20.46 15.06 -10.93
CA ILE A 204 -19.10 15.00 -11.49
C ILE A 204 -18.12 14.78 -10.34
N LEU A 205 -17.15 13.90 -10.56
CA LEU A 205 -16.13 13.52 -9.58
C LEU A 205 -14.78 14.03 -10.05
N ASN A 206 -14.04 14.65 -9.13
CA ASN A 206 -12.66 15.06 -9.36
C ASN A 206 -11.89 14.86 -8.06
N ASN A 207 -11.20 13.74 -7.91
CA ASN A 207 -10.30 13.37 -6.80
C ASN A 207 -10.75 13.77 -5.39
N ASP A 208 -10.60 15.05 -5.02
CA ASP A 208 -10.92 15.65 -3.72
C ASP A 208 -12.28 16.39 -3.67
N HIS A 209 -13.05 16.40 -4.76
CA HIS A 209 -14.34 17.10 -4.86
C HIS A 209 -15.43 16.28 -5.56
N ILE A 210 -16.66 16.45 -5.07
CA ILE A 210 -17.90 16.03 -5.70
C ILE A 210 -18.67 17.29 -6.15
N TYR A 211 -18.95 17.41 -7.44
CA TYR A 211 -19.78 18.48 -7.98
C TYR A 211 -21.18 17.98 -8.25
N ILE A 212 -22.18 18.69 -7.74
CA ILE A 212 -23.59 18.31 -7.87
C ILE A 212 -24.25 19.28 -8.82
N LEU A 213 -24.48 18.85 -10.07
CA LEU A 213 -24.80 19.75 -11.18
C LEU A 213 -26.18 20.39 -11.03
N GLU A 214 -27.24 19.58 -10.90
CA GLU A 214 -28.61 20.08 -10.95
C GLU A 214 -29.54 19.34 -9.97
N ASN A 215 -30.39 20.12 -9.30
CA ASN A 215 -31.61 19.66 -8.62
C ASN A 215 -32.83 20.08 -9.47
N PRO A 216 -33.19 19.33 -10.53
CA PRO A 216 -34.18 19.77 -11.50
C PRO A 216 -35.62 19.79 -10.96
N TYR A 217 -35.86 19.23 -9.77
CA TYR A 217 -37.20 19.06 -9.21
C TYR A 217 -37.55 20.06 -8.10
N GLY A 218 -36.58 20.86 -7.63
CA GLY A 218 -36.81 21.90 -6.62
C GLY A 218 -37.41 21.35 -5.32
N VAL A 219 -36.95 20.18 -4.89
CA VAL A 219 -37.27 19.51 -3.62
C VAL A 219 -35.97 19.07 -2.94
N GLY A 220 -36.01 18.80 -1.63
CA GLY A 220 -34.84 18.27 -0.93
C GLY A 220 -34.38 16.94 -1.56
N LEU A 221 -33.16 16.89 -2.10
CA LEU A 221 -32.59 15.67 -2.70
C LEU A 221 -31.76 14.92 -1.67
N ASN A 222 -31.90 13.60 -1.63
CA ASN A 222 -31.01 12.72 -0.87
C ASN A 222 -30.15 11.94 -1.87
N ILE A 223 -28.85 12.17 -1.86
CA ILE A 223 -27.90 11.45 -2.72
C ILE A 223 -27.21 10.39 -1.88
N LYS A 224 -27.33 9.12 -2.32
CA LYS A 224 -26.63 7.95 -1.75
C LYS A 224 -25.29 7.78 -2.43
N ILE A 225 -24.20 7.83 -1.65
CA ILE A 225 -22.83 7.57 -2.12
C ILE A 225 -22.26 6.44 -1.29
N THR A 226 -21.88 5.32 -1.94
CA THR A 226 -21.25 4.19 -1.26
C THR A 226 -19.74 4.35 -1.29
N LEU A 227 -19.12 4.43 -0.12
CA LEU A 227 -17.66 4.54 0.03
C LEU A 227 -17.09 3.18 0.42
N LYS A 228 -16.28 2.60 -0.45
CA LYS A 228 -15.51 1.39 -0.13
C LYS A 228 -14.24 1.79 0.63
N ASP A 229 -13.80 0.92 1.52
CA ASP A 229 -12.44 0.94 2.08
C ASP A 229 -12.10 1.95 3.22
N PHE A 230 -13.09 2.42 4.01
CA PHE A 230 -12.84 3.38 5.11
C PHE A 230 -13.20 2.90 6.51
N TYR A 231 -12.32 3.17 7.47
CA TYR A 231 -12.50 2.78 8.87
C TYR A 231 -13.43 3.70 9.67
N LYS A 232 -13.53 4.99 9.31
CA LYS A 232 -14.35 5.99 10.00
C LYS A 232 -14.67 7.21 9.11
N ILE A 233 -15.92 7.65 9.08
CA ILE A 233 -16.37 8.92 8.44
C ILE A 233 -16.81 9.90 9.53
N GLU A 234 -16.40 11.16 9.46
CA GLU A 234 -16.96 12.24 10.30
C GLU A 234 -17.81 13.17 9.43
N THR A 235 -19.11 13.22 9.73
CA THR A 235 -20.08 14.08 9.06
C THR A 235 -20.17 15.44 9.75
N ASP A 236 -20.58 16.50 9.04
CA ASP A 236 -20.87 17.81 9.64
C ASP A 236 -21.98 17.74 10.73
N ASP A 237 -22.82 16.69 10.73
CA ASP A 237 -23.84 16.43 11.76
C ASP A 237 -23.35 15.51 12.91
N GLY A 238 -22.05 15.18 12.97
CA GLY A 238 -21.42 14.43 14.07
C GLY A 238 -21.69 12.93 14.08
N LYS A 239 -22.15 12.34 12.98
CA LYS A 239 -22.31 10.89 12.82
C LYS A 239 -20.97 10.25 12.43
N THR A 240 -20.77 9.06 12.98
CA THR A 240 -19.63 8.17 12.68
C THR A 240 -20.11 6.95 11.92
N ALA A 241 -19.44 6.62 10.82
CA ALA A 241 -19.77 5.41 10.05
C ALA A 241 -18.53 4.63 9.58
N THR A 242 -18.71 3.37 9.16
CA THR A 242 -17.67 2.33 8.93
C THR A 242 -17.52 1.95 7.45
N VAL A 243 -16.75 0.90 7.13
CA VAL A 243 -16.50 0.43 5.74
C VAL A 243 -17.83 0.11 5.02
N ASP A 244 -17.93 0.44 3.72
CA ASP A 244 -19.12 0.32 2.86
C ASP A 244 -20.30 1.24 3.23
N ASP A 245 -20.02 2.36 3.89
CA ASP A 245 -21.08 3.26 4.33
C ASP A 245 -21.75 4.05 3.20
N VAL A 246 -23.00 4.42 3.48
CA VAL A 246 -23.87 5.21 2.62
C VAL A 246 -23.90 6.63 3.13
N LEU A 247 -23.18 7.51 2.44
CA LEU A 247 -23.31 8.93 2.67
C LEU A 247 -24.64 9.41 2.08
N ASN A 248 -25.48 10.01 2.93
CA ASN A 248 -26.73 10.66 2.54
C ASN A 248 -26.53 12.17 2.56
N ILE A 249 -26.36 12.78 1.40
CA ILE A 249 -26.26 14.24 1.29
C ILE A 249 -27.65 14.79 1.02
N ARG A 250 -28.11 15.67 1.92
CA ARG A 250 -29.34 16.42 1.74
C ARG A 250 -29.03 17.78 1.12
N ILE A 251 -29.61 18.06 -0.04
CA ILE A 251 -29.46 19.35 -0.73
C ILE A 251 -30.81 20.05 -0.71
N ASP A 252 -30.85 21.26 -0.19
CA ASP A 252 -32.07 22.04 -0.13
C ASP A 252 -32.46 22.62 -1.49
N LYS A 253 -33.74 23.00 -1.60
CA LYS A 253 -34.24 23.72 -2.76
C LYS A 253 -33.52 25.06 -2.87
N ASP A 254 -33.04 25.40 -4.07
CA ASP A 254 -32.37 26.67 -4.38
C ASP A 254 -30.95 26.84 -3.81
N GLN A 255 -30.33 25.74 -3.34
CA GLN A 255 -28.91 25.71 -3.02
C GLN A 255 -28.08 25.96 -4.30
N ASN A 256 -27.13 26.89 -4.25
CA ASN A 256 -26.25 27.19 -5.39
C ASN A 256 -24.88 27.65 -4.91
N PHE A 257 -23.85 26.92 -5.31
CA PHE A 257 -22.45 27.25 -5.09
C PHE A 257 -21.71 27.18 -6.43
N ASN A 258 -21.29 28.33 -6.95
CA ASN A 258 -20.48 28.45 -8.16
C ASN A 258 -21.03 27.69 -9.39
N LEU A 259 -22.33 27.86 -9.70
CA LEU A 259 -23.04 27.22 -10.83
C LEU A 259 -23.41 25.74 -10.61
N TYR A 260 -23.08 25.19 -9.44
CA TYR A 260 -23.50 23.86 -9.00
C TYR A 260 -24.57 23.98 -7.93
N SER A 261 -25.41 22.97 -7.78
CA SER A 261 -26.33 22.89 -6.63
C SER A 261 -25.55 22.81 -5.32
N ASP A 262 -24.44 22.08 -5.30
CA ASP A 262 -23.41 22.15 -4.26
C ASP A 262 -22.07 21.58 -4.77
N VAL A 263 -21.01 21.85 -4.03
CA VAL A 263 -19.72 21.17 -4.16
C VAL A 263 -19.34 20.61 -2.80
N ILE A 264 -19.11 19.30 -2.73
CA ILE A 264 -18.65 18.63 -1.52
C ILE A 264 -17.16 18.40 -1.64
N LYS A 265 -16.38 18.97 -0.72
CA LYS A 265 -14.96 18.67 -0.57
C LYS A 265 -14.79 17.38 0.23
N ILE A 266 -13.88 16.51 -0.17
CA ILE A 266 -13.48 15.29 0.54
C ILE A 266 -12.03 15.45 1.00
N GLU A 267 -11.78 15.24 2.28
CA GLU A 267 -10.45 15.32 2.89
C GLU A 267 -10.15 14.03 3.65
N THR A 268 -9.04 13.38 3.32
CA THR A 268 -8.50 12.27 4.11
C THR A 268 -7.69 12.83 5.29
N LEU A 269 -8.07 12.48 6.51
CA LEU A 269 -7.38 12.88 7.74
C LEU A 269 -6.16 11.98 8.01
N LYS A 270 -5.29 12.44 8.91
CA LYS A 270 -4.02 11.76 9.24
C LYS A 270 -4.18 10.35 9.82
N ASP A 271 -5.35 10.04 10.37
CA ASP A 271 -5.70 8.73 10.92
C ASP A 271 -6.40 7.81 9.90
N GLY A 272 -6.55 8.25 8.65
CA GLY A 272 -7.22 7.51 7.57
C GLY A 272 -8.73 7.67 7.53
N SER A 273 -9.32 8.50 8.39
CA SER A 273 -10.74 8.87 8.31
C SER A 273 -11.01 9.90 7.21
N ILE A 274 -12.26 10.01 6.75
CA ILE A 274 -12.68 11.09 5.85
C ILE A 274 -13.45 12.15 6.63
N LYS A 275 -13.13 13.40 6.32
CA LYS A 275 -14.02 14.54 6.50
C LYS A 275 -14.57 14.96 5.13
N TYR A 276 -15.87 15.20 5.04
CA TYR A 276 -16.44 15.88 3.89
C TYR A 276 -17.09 17.19 4.34
N THR A 277 -17.18 18.17 3.44
CA THR A 277 -17.71 19.49 3.78
C THR A 277 -18.49 20.06 2.60
N SER A 278 -19.71 20.54 2.88
CA SER A 278 -20.52 21.30 1.91
C SER A 278 -19.99 22.72 1.79
N LEU A 279 -19.47 23.05 0.61
CA LEU A 279 -18.90 24.38 0.36
C LEU A 279 -19.98 25.46 0.31
N TYR A 280 -21.24 25.12 -0.05
CA TYR A 280 -22.36 26.05 0.10
C TYR A 280 -22.57 26.46 1.57
N HIS A 281 -22.69 25.49 2.48
CA HIS A 281 -22.95 25.77 3.90
C HIS A 281 -21.79 26.52 4.55
N GLU A 282 -20.55 26.10 4.27
CA GLU A 282 -19.35 26.80 4.75
C GLU A 282 -19.32 28.26 4.25
N SER A 283 -19.70 28.52 3.00
CA SER A 283 -19.75 29.89 2.46
C SER A 283 -20.83 30.76 3.13
N LYS A 284 -21.98 30.16 3.50
CA LYS A 284 -23.07 30.85 4.18
C LYS A 284 -22.72 31.22 5.61
N GLU A 285 -22.16 30.29 6.38
CA GLU A 285 -21.72 30.56 7.75
C GLU A 285 -20.62 31.63 7.81
N ASN A 286 -19.69 31.62 6.85
CA ASN A 286 -18.67 32.66 6.75
C ASN A 286 -19.24 34.02 6.33
N SER A 287 -20.33 34.05 5.55
CA SER A 287 -21.00 35.30 5.21
C SER A 287 -21.81 35.90 6.36
N ASP A 288 -22.43 35.05 7.19
CA ASP A 288 -23.26 35.47 8.33
C ASP A 288 -22.40 35.88 9.54
N SER A 289 -21.21 35.31 9.70
CA SER A 289 -20.24 35.68 10.76
C SER A 289 -19.49 36.99 10.52
N LEU A 290 -19.62 37.57 9.32
CA LEU A 290 -19.11 38.90 8.95
C LEU A 290 -20.18 40.01 9.01
N SER A 291 -21.41 39.67 9.43
CA SER A 291 -22.54 40.60 9.66
C SER A 291 -22.71 40.96 11.13
#